data_AF-A0A401FID5-F1
#
_entry.id   AF-A0A401FID5-F1
#
_cell.length_a   1.000
_cell.length_b   1.000
_cell.length_c   1.000
_cell.angle_alpha   90.00
_cell.angle_beta   90.00
_cell.angle_gamma   90.00
#
_symmetry.space_group_name_H-M   'P 1'
#
loop_
_entity.id
_entity.type
_entity.pdbx_description
1 polymer ?
#
loop_
_entity_poly.entity_id
_entity_poly.type
_entity_poly.pdbx_seq_one_letter_code
_entity_poly.pdbx_strand_id
1 'polypeptide(L)'
;MAGNGYISQGLQNLGRTVYPTDSLAWETENQTGNHQVIDVEQLDAISAIKKYSDRVNYVIMSWSPDKDPIDVNILNEIRNANNRELKLIVIGEKDGATNSAEFWQQANFIDQAATDKLNEHHQPFDLIKDQAYLVD
;
A
#
# COMPACT_ATOMS: atom_id res chain seq x y z
N MET A 1 -1.41 5.37 -0.93
CA MET A 1 -1.72 6.12 -2.17
C MET A 1 -2.40 5.13 -3.11
N ALA A 2 -3.68 5.33 -3.38
CA ALA A 2 -4.55 4.38 -4.09
C ALA A 2 -4.52 4.54 -5.62
N GLY A 3 -3.91 5.60 -6.14
CA GLY A 3 -3.90 5.97 -7.55
C GLY A 3 -5.33 6.04 -8.11
N ASN A 4 -5.60 5.25 -9.15
CA ASN A 4 -6.94 5.12 -9.74
C ASN A 4 -7.93 4.29 -8.89
N GLY A 5 -7.48 3.67 -7.80
CA GLY A 5 -8.35 2.97 -6.86
C GLY A 5 -8.71 1.52 -7.23
N TYR A 6 -8.02 0.87 -8.18
CA TYR A 6 -8.34 -0.49 -8.64
C TYR A 6 -8.38 -1.54 -7.53
N ILE A 7 -7.36 -1.59 -6.67
CA ILE A 7 -7.32 -2.52 -5.51
C ILE A 7 -8.52 -2.25 -4.59
N SER A 8 -8.81 -0.96 -4.35
CA SER A 8 -9.90 -0.55 -3.47
C SER A 8 -11.27 -0.94 -4.04
N GLN A 9 -11.49 -0.72 -5.34
CA GLN A 9 -12.72 -1.15 -6.02
C GLN A 9 -12.90 -2.67 -5.99
N GLY A 10 -11.83 -3.44 -6.21
CA GLY A 10 -11.85 -4.90 -6.12
C GLY A 10 -12.27 -5.39 -4.73
N LEU A 11 -11.68 -4.82 -3.67
CA LEU A 11 -12.03 -5.13 -2.29
C LEU A 11 -13.47 -4.71 -1.94
N GLN A 12 -13.91 -3.54 -2.42
CA GLN A 12 -15.29 -3.07 -2.23
C GLN A 12 -16.30 -4.01 -2.90
N ASN A 13 -16.01 -4.49 -4.12
CA ASN A 13 -16.85 -5.46 -4.84
C ASN A 13 -16.98 -6.79 -4.09
N LEU A 14 -15.98 -7.14 -3.27
CA LEU A 14 -16.01 -8.29 -2.36
C LEU A 14 -16.67 -7.99 -1.01
N GLY A 15 -17.34 -6.84 -0.86
CA GLY A 15 -18.05 -6.43 0.34
C GLY A 15 -17.15 -5.97 1.50
N ARG A 16 -15.89 -5.60 1.21
CA ARG A 16 -14.97 -5.07 2.23
C ARG A 16 -15.13 -3.56 2.37
N THR A 17 -15.03 -3.07 3.61
CA THR A 17 -14.94 -1.63 3.87
C THR A 17 -13.52 -1.17 3.53
N VAL A 18 -13.41 -0.16 2.67
CA VAL A 18 -12.13 0.41 2.23
C VAL A 18 -12.18 1.94 2.32
N TYR A 19 -11.02 2.55 2.58
CA TYR A 19 -10.83 4.00 2.60
C TYR A 19 -9.71 4.34 1.61
N PRO A 20 -10.00 4.39 0.29
CA PRO A 20 -9.01 4.76 -0.72
C PRO A 20 -8.56 6.20 -0.53
N THR A 21 -7.24 6.40 -0.39
CA THR A 21 -6.64 7.74 -0.29
C THR A 21 -5.43 7.88 -1.20
N ASP A 22 -5.29 9.04 -1.82
CA ASP A 22 -4.13 9.40 -2.64
C ASP A 22 -3.83 10.89 -2.53
N SER A 23 -2.58 11.31 -2.67
CA SER A 23 -2.27 12.75 -2.71
C SER A 23 -2.74 13.39 -4.02
N LEU A 24 -2.96 12.57 -5.06
CA LEU A 24 -3.25 12.96 -6.44
C LEU A 24 -2.12 13.80 -7.07
N ALA A 25 -0.92 13.76 -6.48
CA ALA A 25 0.23 14.54 -6.96
C ALA A 25 0.68 14.16 -8.39
N TRP A 26 0.32 12.96 -8.84
CA TRP A 26 0.68 12.43 -10.16
C TRP A 26 -0.36 12.70 -11.25
N GLU A 27 -1.51 13.31 -10.93
CA GLU A 27 -2.56 13.65 -11.93
C GLU A 27 -2.03 14.54 -13.05
N THR A 28 -1.07 15.41 -12.74
CA THR A 28 -0.43 16.31 -13.72
C THR A 28 0.75 15.68 -14.44
N GLU A 29 1.30 14.57 -13.93
CA GLU A 29 2.50 13.92 -14.45
C GLU A 29 2.17 12.72 -15.35
N ASN A 30 1.05 12.02 -15.08
CA ASN A 30 0.59 10.89 -15.88
C ASN A 30 -0.95 10.69 -15.79
N GLN A 31 -1.45 9.49 -16.09
CA GLN A 31 -2.88 9.16 -16.07
C GLN A 31 -3.37 8.63 -14.70
N THR A 32 -2.50 8.52 -13.70
CA THR A 32 -2.84 8.10 -12.33
C THR A 32 -3.58 9.23 -11.61
N GLY A 33 -4.72 8.92 -11.02
CA GLY A 33 -5.67 9.88 -10.43
C GLY A 33 -6.69 10.41 -11.44
N ASN A 34 -6.40 10.38 -12.74
CA ASN A 34 -7.31 10.89 -13.79
C ASN A 34 -8.46 9.93 -14.16
N HIS A 35 -8.32 8.63 -13.88
CA HIS A 35 -9.31 7.59 -14.21
C HIS A 35 -9.70 6.79 -12.98
N GLN A 36 -10.15 7.48 -11.94
CA GLN A 36 -10.60 6.84 -10.71
C GLN A 36 -11.78 5.91 -10.99
N VAL A 37 -11.66 4.65 -10.56
CA VAL A 37 -12.73 3.65 -10.69
C VAL A 37 -13.64 3.58 -9.47
N ILE A 38 -13.24 4.27 -8.40
CA ILE A 38 -13.95 4.45 -7.12
C ILE A 38 -13.59 5.84 -6.59
N ASP A 39 -14.44 6.43 -5.75
CA ASP A 39 -14.10 7.69 -5.08
C ASP A 39 -12.81 7.56 -4.27
N VAL A 40 -11.75 8.28 -4.66
CA VAL A 40 -10.48 8.35 -3.93
C VAL A 40 -10.40 9.67 -3.19
N GLU A 41 -10.26 9.62 -1.86
CA GLU A 41 -10.10 10.85 -1.08
C GLU A 41 -8.70 11.44 -1.32
N GLN A 42 -8.65 12.73 -1.65
CA GLN A 42 -7.39 13.47 -1.76
C GLN A 42 -6.78 13.66 -0.37
N LEU A 43 -5.88 12.76 0.02
CA LEU A 43 -5.24 12.73 1.33
C LEU A 43 -3.89 11.99 1.25
N ASP A 44 -2.83 12.62 1.76
CA ASP A 44 -1.51 12.00 1.81
C ASP A 44 -1.48 10.78 2.74
N ALA A 45 -0.49 9.90 2.55
CA ALA A 45 -0.43 8.63 3.24
C ALA A 45 -0.36 8.77 4.77
N ILE A 46 0.39 9.74 5.29
CA ILE A 46 0.58 9.91 6.73
C ILE A 46 -0.71 10.47 7.36
N SER A 47 -1.32 11.46 6.73
CA SER A 47 -2.61 12.00 7.18
C SER A 47 -3.72 10.93 7.11
N ALA A 48 -3.70 10.06 6.09
CA ALA A 48 -4.65 8.95 5.95
C ALA A 48 -4.50 7.93 7.09
N ILE A 49 -3.27 7.52 7.42
CA ILE A 49 -3.02 6.60 8.54
C ILE A 49 -3.52 7.21 9.84
N LYS A 50 -3.22 8.49 10.11
CA LYS A 50 -3.72 9.20 11.30
C LYS A 50 -5.24 9.28 11.36
N LYS A 51 -5.89 9.50 10.22
CA LYS A 51 -7.35 9.63 10.13
C LYS A 51 -8.09 8.29 10.25
N TYR A 52 -7.52 7.19 9.74
CA TYR A 52 -8.23 5.93 9.54
C TYR A 52 -7.70 4.76 10.38
N SER A 53 -6.53 4.87 11.02
CA SER A 53 -5.93 3.80 11.83
C SER A 53 -6.85 3.23 12.91
N ASP A 54 -7.82 4.01 13.40
CA ASP A 54 -8.81 3.56 14.36
C ASP A 54 -10.01 2.80 13.75
N ARG A 55 -10.07 2.67 12.42
CA ARG A 55 -11.18 2.07 11.68
C ARG A 55 -10.78 0.88 10.82
N VAL A 56 -9.47 0.58 10.74
CA VAL A 56 -8.92 -0.50 9.91
C VAL A 56 -7.95 -1.37 10.70
N ASN A 57 -7.76 -2.60 10.22
CA ASN A 57 -6.72 -3.52 10.69
C ASN A 57 -5.51 -3.57 9.75
N TYR A 58 -5.69 -3.13 8.51
CA TYR A 58 -4.69 -3.22 7.46
C TYR A 58 -4.58 -1.90 6.70
N VAL A 59 -3.35 -1.53 6.36
CA VAL A 59 -3.04 -0.54 5.33
C VAL A 59 -2.45 -1.28 4.14
N ILE A 60 -2.89 -0.95 2.92
CA ILE A 60 -2.33 -1.51 1.68
C ILE A 60 -1.51 -0.44 1.00
N MET A 61 -0.24 -0.74 0.74
CA MET A 61 0.68 0.09 -0.05
C MET A 61 1.13 -0.72 -1.27
N SER A 62 0.85 -0.19 -2.46
CA SER A 62 1.20 -0.82 -3.72
C SER A 62 2.12 0.10 -4.49
N TRP A 63 3.33 -0.39 -4.80
CA TRP A 63 4.33 0.31 -5.63
C TRP A 63 4.64 1.72 -5.13
N SER A 64 5.11 1.85 -3.89
CA SER A 64 5.68 3.13 -3.46
C SER A 64 6.90 3.48 -4.34
N PRO A 65 7.18 4.76 -4.63
CA PRO A 65 8.37 5.13 -5.39
C PRO A 65 9.66 4.67 -4.69
N ASP A 66 10.65 4.24 -5.46
CA ASP A 66 11.95 3.75 -4.96
C ASP A 66 12.88 4.87 -4.43
N LYS A 67 12.66 6.10 -4.91
CA LYS A 67 13.47 7.29 -4.58
C LYS A 67 12.80 8.24 -3.58
N ASP A 68 11.63 7.87 -3.07
CA ASP A 68 10.90 8.64 -2.07
C ASP A 68 10.84 7.86 -0.75
N PRO A 69 11.35 8.39 0.38
CA PRO A 69 11.32 7.71 1.67
C PRO A 69 9.92 7.66 2.32
N ILE A 70 8.86 8.05 1.60
CA ILE A 70 7.48 8.00 2.11
C ILE A 70 7.09 6.61 2.65
N ASP A 71 7.63 5.53 2.10
CA ASP A 71 7.36 4.17 2.59
C ASP A 71 7.97 3.87 3.96
N VAL A 72 9.17 4.38 4.24
CA VAL A 72 9.79 4.32 5.59
C VAL A 72 8.95 5.14 6.57
N ASN A 73 8.45 6.31 6.16
CA ASN A 73 7.56 7.12 6.99
C ASN A 73 6.23 6.39 7.29
N ILE A 74 5.66 5.72 6.28
CA ILE A 74 4.48 4.87 6.44
C ILE A 74 4.78 3.75 7.44
N LEU A 75 5.87 3.01 7.26
CA LEU A 75 6.27 1.92 8.16
C LEU A 75 6.37 2.38 9.61
N ASN A 76 7.03 3.52 9.83
CA ASN A 76 7.16 4.10 11.17
C ASN A 76 5.82 4.55 11.74
N GLU A 77 4.93 5.14 10.94
CA GLU A 77 3.61 5.56 11.42
C GLU A 77 2.73 4.35 11.79
N ILE A 78 2.81 3.25 11.04
CA ILE A 78 2.14 1.97 11.36
C ILE A 78 2.63 1.45 12.71
N ARG A 79 3.94 1.38 12.91
CA ARG A 79 4.56 0.93 14.17
C ARG A 79 4.26 1.84 15.35
N ASN A 80 4.15 3.15 15.10
CA ASN A 80 3.83 4.16 16.10
C ASN A 80 2.33 4.25 16.43
N ALA A 81 1.47 3.49 15.77
CA ALA A 81 0.06 3.36 16.13
C ALA A 81 -0.08 2.57 17.46
N ASN A 82 0.45 3.18 18.52
CA ASN A 82 0.78 2.69 19.86
C ASN A 82 -0.43 2.21 20.65
N ASN A 83 -1.15 1.18 20.18
CA ASN A 83 -2.10 0.32 20.92
C ASN A 83 -2.90 -0.64 20.01
N ARG A 84 -2.61 -0.74 18.71
CA ARG A 84 -3.35 -1.64 17.80
C ARG A 84 -2.42 -2.43 16.91
N GLU A 85 -2.80 -3.67 16.61
CA GLU A 85 -2.17 -4.51 15.59
C GLU A 85 -2.56 -4.02 14.18
N LEU A 86 -2.19 -2.78 13.84
CA LEU A 86 -2.29 -2.29 12.47
C LEU A 86 -1.15 -2.91 11.66
N LYS A 87 -1.48 -3.59 10.56
CA LYS A 87 -0.49 -4.29 9.73
C LYS A 87 -0.40 -3.66 8.35
N LEU A 88 0.78 -3.70 7.77
CA LEU A 88 1.04 -3.18 6.43
C LEU A 88 1.07 -4.33 5.43
N ILE A 89 0.16 -4.32 4.46
CA ILE A 89 0.24 -5.16 3.26
C ILE A 89 1.00 -4.36 2.21
N VAL A 90 2.12 -4.92 1.75
CA VAL A 90 2.96 -4.31 0.72
C VAL A 90 2.80 -5.11 -0.55
N ILE A 91 2.54 -4.45 -1.67
CA ILE A 91 2.65 -5.04 -3.01
C ILE A 91 3.82 -4.35 -3.69
N GLY A 92 4.90 -5.08 -3.92
CA GLY A 92 6.13 -4.53 -4.49
C GLY A 92 7.15 -5.62 -4.82
N GLU A 93 8.21 -5.22 -5.51
CA GLU A 93 9.39 -6.02 -5.84
C GLU A 93 10.50 -5.73 -4.83
N LYS A 94 10.75 -6.67 -3.92
CA LYS A 94 11.83 -6.55 -2.94
C LYS A 94 13.18 -6.46 -3.64
N ASP A 95 13.98 -5.46 -3.23
CA ASP A 95 15.30 -5.15 -3.81
C ASP A 95 15.24 -4.83 -5.33
N GLY A 96 14.08 -4.37 -5.81
CA GLY A 96 13.83 -4.06 -7.22
C GLY A 96 13.32 -2.64 -7.46
N ALA A 97 12.34 -2.49 -8.35
CA ALA A 97 11.88 -1.19 -8.87
C ALA A 97 10.84 -0.46 -8.00
N THR A 98 10.39 -1.06 -6.90
CA THR A 98 9.36 -0.47 -6.03
C THR A 98 9.85 -0.41 -4.60
N ASN A 99 9.39 0.61 -3.87
CA ASN A 99 9.79 0.91 -2.50
C ASN A 99 11.30 1.23 -2.40
N SER A 100 11.65 2.03 -1.41
CA SER A 100 13.02 2.40 -1.13
C SER A 100 13.81 1.19 -0.61
N ALA A 101 15.11 1.16 -0.90
CA ALA A 101 16.00 0.13 -0.34
C ALA A 101 16.03 0.17 1.19
N GLU A 102 15.85 1.35 1.78
CA GLU A 102 15.77 1.54 3.23
C GLU A 102 14.52 0.87 3.81
N PHE A 103 13.36 1.02 3.15
CA PHE A 103 12.15 0.31 3.55
C PHE A 103 12.38 -1.21 3.56
N TRP A 104 12.94 -1.77 2.49
CA TRP A 104 13.19 -3.22 2.40
C TRP A 104 14.17 -3.75 3.45
N GLN A 105 15.11 -2.91 3.91
CA GLN A 105 16.03 -3.26 5.00
C GLN A 105 15.35 -3.22 6.38
N GLN A 106 14.34 -2.37 6.57
CA GLN A 106 13.64 -2.18 7.85
C GLN A 106 12.37 -3.04 8.00
N ALA A 107 11.80 -3.50 6.88
CA ALA A 107 10.58 -4.30 6.88
C ALA A 107 10.80 -5.65 7.57
N ASN A 108 10.00 -5.93 8.60
CA ASN A 108 9.95 -7.26 9.21
C ASN A 108 8.76 -8.03 8.62
N PHE A 109 9.04 -9.09 7.86
CA PHE A 109 8.02 -9.89 7.21
C PHE A 109 7.37 -10.85 8.20
N ILE A 110 6.04 -10.83 8.25
CA ILE A 110 5.23 -11.65 9.15
C ILE A 110 4.22 -12.48 8.35
N ASP A 111 3.78 -13.60 8.93
CA ASP A 111 2.78 -14.51 8.34
C ASP A 111 3.05 -14.91 6.88
N GLN A 112 4.28 -15.38 6.63
CA GLN A 112 4.74 -15.76 5.28
C GLN A 112 3.81 -16.79 4.61
N ALA A 113 3.21 -17.70 5.39
CA ALA A 113 2.29 -18.70 4.86
C ALA A 113 1.00 -18.08 4.27
N ALA A 114 0.51 -16.98 4.82
CA ALA A 114 -0.63 -16.26 4.26
C ALA A 114 -0.25 -15.53 2.98
N THR A 115 0.92 -14.87 2.96
CA THR A 115 1.40 -14.16 1.77
C THR A 115 1.77 -15.11 0.64
N ASP A 116 2.33 -16.28 0.93
CA ASP A 116 2.66 -17.30 -0.08
C ASP A 116 1.38 -17.74 -0.81
N LYS A 117 0.29 -18.00 -0.08
CA LYS A 117 -1.02 -18.33 -0.68
C LYS A 117 -1.59 -17.21 -1.55
N LEU A 118 -1.39 -15.94 -1.18
CA LEU A 118 -1.79 -14.82 -2.03
C LEU A 118 -0.93 -14.78 -3.29
N ASN A 119 0.37 -15.01 -3.15
CA ASN A 119 1.35 -14.96 -4.23
C ASN A 119 1.24 -16.14 -5.22
N GLU A 120 0.60 -17.26 -4.84
CA GLU A 120 0.20 -18.32 -5.79
C GLU A 120 -0.74 -17.81 -6.89
N HIS A 121 -1.53 -16.77 -6.59
CA HIS A 121 -2.50 -16.18 -7.51
C HIS A 121 -2.08 -14.81 -8.03
N HIS A 122 -1.16 -14.12 -7.35
CA HIS A 122 -0.59 -12.87 -7.82
C HIS A 122 0.29 -13.11 -9.04
N GLN A 123 0.15 -12.28 -10.07
CA GLN A 123 0.96 -12.35 -11.27
C GLN A 123 1.77 -11.07 -11.40
N PRO A 124 3.07 -11.16 -11.75
CA PRO A 124 3.87 -9.98 -12.07
C PRO A 124 3.16 -9.08 -13.08
N PHE A 125 3.21 -7.78 -12.84
CA PHE A 125 2.72 -6.80 -13.78
C PHE A 125 3.88 -6.18 -14.58
N ASP A 126 3.80 -6.29 -15.90
CA ASP A 126 4.83 -5.83 -16.84
C ASP A 126 6.21 -6.48 -16.55
N LEU A 127 7.25 -5.67 -16.33
CA LEU A 127 8.60 -6.16 -16.01
C LEU A 127 8.87 -6.30 -14.51
N ILE A 128 7.92 -5.87 -13.67
CA ILE A 128 8.09 -5.82 -12.22
C ILE A 128 7.66 -7.15 -11.61
N LYS A 129 8.57 -7.81 -10.89
CA LYS A 129 8.30 -9.09 -10.21
C LYS A 129 7.75 -8.85 -8.81
N ASP A 130 6.67 -8.08 -8.75
CA ASP A 130 6.06 -7.73 -7.49
C ASP A 130 5.37 -8.94 -6.82
N GLN A 131 5.31 -8.88 -5.50
CA GLN A 131 4.65 -9.86 -4.64
C GLN A 131 3.94 -9.12 -3.51
N ALA A 132 2.96 -9.79 -2.91
CA ALA A 132 2.35 -9.37 -1.66
C ALA A 132 3.21 -9.81 -0.46
N TYR A 133 3.46 -8.88 0.45
CA TYR A 133 4.10 -9.09 1.74
C TYR A 133 3.22 -8.54 2.87
N LEU A 134 3.36 -9.11 4.06
CA LEU A 134 2.76 -8.59 5.28
C LEU A 134 3.87 -8.16 6.23
N VAL A 135 3.78 -6.94 6.75
CA VAL A 135 4.82 -6.25 7.52
C VAL A 135 4.21 -5.65 8.79
N ASP A 136 4.99 -5.63 9.88
CA ASP A 136 4.66 -5.00 11.17
C ASP A 136 5.22 -3.57 11.36
#